data_AF-A0AA44KVN8-F1
#
_entry.id   AF-A0AA44KVN8-F1
#
_cell.length_a   1.000
_cell.length_b   1.000
_cell.length_c   1.000
_cell.angle_alpha   90.00
_cell.angle_beta   90.00
_cell.angle_gamma   90.00
#
_symmetry.space_group_name_H-M   'P 1'
#
loop_
_entity.id
_entity.type
_entity.pdbx_description
1 polymer ?
#
loop_
_entity_poly.entity_id
_entity_poly.type
_entity_poly.pdbx_seq_one_letter_code
_entity_poly.pdbx_strand_id
1 'polypeptide(L)'
;MVNSIFKTYEVTVDTMRDSIVPQNMRYSQNDLNSAKILINVNHNGNEEDFSDATAVRVSFEKSDKKIVYQDCQPINALKGKYQTLLTTQSLTSVGFVTANVHIYFPNGKKVETRSFTFEVVESKMSDGVIESTNEFGVMQKWVEAAEVLKDVEIPPLIESKITAEKALAKSNELGNQFGILSGTKTDKAYVDTKVSAVASGAPKGVYATLTALQTAKPTGDSGVYLVTADGKWYYWNGSAWTPGGTYQATGIADKTIDVAKLQFLNVINLNLHNPATDTAGSYISQAGGLIANASYKVSDYIPIIPLGMYNNSSTLSCAFFDVDKKYISGLPAGFTNPYTAPANAVYVRHSYNATATGVLCEGPVLVDSSATFGSQKIVVTKAEFENMIQEIVVKTNTKTEGKSLLIFADSTGQTANIADDFSSHVDGWKTNWPTFTKEALKIGAIWNYGKDGAGYKERPGLLQTQWITNQIRDAISKNRPGDIIVVATGTNDGITDVGDFDTAMSKTKLEDLDKTKLYEAIRWCYWTLRQNYPNAMFYVGIPLQRTSYSPQVAEPMVTAIKKMANYYNFIIVDCMYESGIVREFEVQGGPGRDLSDGLHPNDSSGKKKHANLFTRVIRNTYTG
;
A
#
# COMPACT_ATOMS: atom_id res chain seq x y z
N MET A 1 -66.18 -52.35 4.54
CA MET A 1 -66.43 -51.23 3.61
C MET A 1 -67.17 -50.10 4.34
N VAL A 2 -66.51 -49.40 5.28
CA VAL A 2 -67.10 -48.25 6.02
C VAL A 2 -66.19 -47.00 5.97
N ASN A 3 -64.94 -47.13 5.49
CA ASN A 3 -63.95 -46.04 5.41
C ASN A 3 -64.13 -45.08 4.21
N SER A 4 -65.30 -45.00 3.57
CA SER A 4 -65.49 -44.16 2.38
C SER A 4 -66.75 -43.28 2.42
N ILE A 5 -67.45 -43.20 3.55
CA ILE A 5 -68.69 -42.44 3.65
C ILE A 5 -68.35 -40.97 3.97
N PHE A 6 -68.65 -40.08 3.01
CA PHE A 6 -68.60 -38.63 3.23
C PHE A 6 -70.02 -38.06 3.17
N LYS A 7 -70.40 -37.27 4.18
CA LYS A 7 -71.54 -36.37 4.08
C LYS A 7 -71.19 -35.31 3.04
N THR A 8 -71.81 -35.42 1.87
CA THR A 8 -71.46 -34.64 0.68
C THR A 8 -72.68 -33.89 0.19
N TYR A 9 -72.57 -32.58 0.06
CA TYR A 9 -73.56 -31.74 -0.61
C TYR A 9 -72.90 -31.02 -1.78
N GLU A 10 -73.64 -30.89 -2.88
CA GLU A 10 -73.19 -30.20 -4.09
C GLU A 10 -73.87 -28.83 -4.18
N VAL A 11 -73.09 -27.79 -4.42
CA VAL A 11 -73.57 -26.41 -4.58
C VAL A 11 -73.11 -25.86 -5.91
N THR A 12 -73.95 -25.03 -6.53
CA THR A 12 -73.57 -24.26 -7.71
C THR A 12 -73.48 -22.80 -7.31
N VAL A 13 -72.28 -22.23 -7.39
CA VAL A 13 -72.01 -20.82 -7.13
C VAL A 13 -71.72 -20.11 -8.45
N ASP A 14 -72.02 -18.83 -8.52
CA ASP A 14 -71.82 -18.04 -9.74
C ASP A 14 -71.14 -16.71 -9.42
N THR A 15 -70.33 -16.23 -10.35
CA THR A 15 -69.60 -14.96 -10.24
C THR A 15 -70.48 -13.72 -10.44
N MET A 16 -71.69 -13.89 -10.99
CA MET A 16 -72.64 -12.80 -11.22
C MET A 16 -74.03 -13.10 -10.67
N ARG A 17 -74.48 -14.36 -10.71
CA ARG A 17 -75.83 -14.79 -10.29
C ARG A 17 -75.85 -15.35 -8.86
N ASP A 18 -77.03 -15.42 -8.27
CA ASP A 18 -77.21 -16.03 -6.96
C ASP A 18 -76.89 -17.52 -6.97
N SER A 19 -76.25 -17.98 -5.89
CA SER A 19 -75.86 -19.37 -5.71
C SER A 19 -77.11 -20.27 -5.61
N ILE A 20 -77.05 -21.42 -6.26
CA ILE A 20 -78.08 -22.45 -6.21
C ILE A 20 -77.62 -23.53 -5.24
N VAL A 21 -78.36 -23.67 -4.14
CA VAL A 21 -78.08 -24.62 -3.08
C VAL A 21 -79.23 -25.62 -2.98
N PRO A 22 -79.00 -26.94 -3.07
CA PRO A 22 -80.04 -27.93 -2.78
C PRO A 22 -80.43 -27.83 -1.30
N GLN A 23 -81.74 -27.83 -0.99
CA GLN A 23 -82.23 -27.41 0.33
C GLN A 23 -81.58 -28.11 1.55
N ASN A 24 -81.41 -27.33 2.62
CA ASN A 24 -80.98 -27.68 3.98
C ASN A 24 -79.65 -28.46 4.12
N MET A 25 -78.56 -27.87 3.61
CA MET A 25 -77.20 -28.33 3.92
C MET A 25 -76.91 -28.23 5.43
N ARG A 26 -76.68 -29.38 6.06
CA ARG A 26 -76.41 -29.49 7.50
C ARG A 26 -75.22 -30.39 7.78
N TYR A 27 -74.31 -29.98 8.66
CA TYR A 27 -73.17 -30.79 9.12
C TYR A 27 -73.11 -30.81 10.64
N SER A 28 -72.66 -31.91 11.25
CA SER A 28 -72.51 -32.00 12.70
C SER A 28 -71.13 -31.51 13.13
N GLN A 29 -71.00 -30.88 14.31
CA GLN A 29 -69.73 -30.36 14.84
C GLN A 29 -68.58 -31.39 14.85
N ASN A 30 -68.92 -32.68 15.01
CA ASN A 30 -67.97 -33.80 15.07
C ASN A 30 -67.84 -34.61 13.75
N ASP A 31 -68.31 -34.10 12.61
CA ASP A 31 -68.10 -34.74 11.29
C ASP A 31 -66.62 -34.61 10.83
N LEU A 32 -65.68 -35.11 11.64
CA LEU A 32 -64.23 -35.01 11.44
C LEU A 32 -63.78 -35.94 10.32
N ASN A 33 -63.14 -35.37 9.29
CA ASN A 33 -62.66 -36.09 8.11
C ASN A 33 -63.75 -36.87 7.34
N SER A 34 -65.03 -36.53 7.56
CA SER A 34 -66.18 -37.23 6.99
C SER A 34 -67.21 -36.30 6.35
N ALA A 35 -66.94 -34.98 6.25
CA ALA A 35 -67.82 -33.99 5.63
C ALA A 35 -67.11 -33.19 4.53
N LYS A 36 -67.73 -33.10 3.35
CA LYS A 36 -67.21 -32.30 2.22
C LYS A 36 -68.31 -31.59 1.44
N ILE A 37 -67.92 -30.54 0.70
CA ILE A 37 -68.79 -29.82 -0.24
C ILE A 37 -68.21 -29.97 -1.64
N LEU A 38 -69.04 -30.35 -2.61
CA LEU A 38 -68.74 -30.26 -4.04
C LEU A 38 -69.23 -28.91 -4.55
N ILE A 39 -68.39 -28.18 -5.27
CA ILE A 39 -68.65 -26.80 -5.69
C ILE A 39 -68.54 -26.75 -7.22
N ASN A 40 -69.64 -26.43 -7.88
CA ASN A 40 -69.66 -26.04 -9.29
C ASN A 40 -69.61 -24.52 -9.37
N VAL A 41 -68.61 -23.98 -10.06
CA VAL A 41 -68.41 -22.54 -10.24
C VAL A 41 -68.79 -22.17 -11.68
N ASN A 42 -69.75 -21.27 -11.82
CA ASN A 42 -70.25 -20.78 -13.11
C ASN A 42 -69.95 -19.28 -13.31
N HIS A 43 -69.97 -18.87 -14.58
CA HIS A 43 -69.95 -17.46 -14.95
C HIS A 43 -71.26 -17.08 -15.66
N ASN A 44 -72.05 -16.23 -15.01
CA ASN A 44 -73.31 -15.70 -15.53
C ASN A 44 -74.28 -16.79 -16.03
N GLY A 45 -74.40 -17.87 -15.27
CA GLY A 45 -75.32 -18.97 -15.49
C GLY A 45 -74.78 -20.13 -16.34
N ASN A 46 -73.55 -20.04 -16.87
CA ASN A 46 -72.95 -21.08 -17.72
C ASN A 46 -71.71 -21.71 -17.08
N GLU A 47 -71.42 -22.97 -17.44
CA GLU A 47 -70.13 -23.61 -17.12
C GLU A 47 -68.99 -22.83 -17.79
N GLU A 48 -67.91 -22.58 -17.05
CA GLU A 48 -66.77 -21.76 -17.49
C GLU A 48 -65.45 -22.50 -17.19
N ASP A 49 -64.42 -22.22 -18.00
CA ASP A 49 -63.09 -22.80 -17.84
C ASP A 49 -62.26 -21.99 -16.83
N PHE A 50 -61.85 -22.65 -15.75
CA PHE A 50 -61.00 -22.09 -14.70
C PHE A 50 -59.64 -22.79 -14.60
N SER A 51 -59.20 -23.49 -15.64
CA SER A 51 -57.93 -24.23 -15.65
C SER A 51 -56.69 -23.35 -15.48
N ASP A 52 -56.77 -22.09 -15.90
CA ASP A 52 -55.71 -21.10 -15.70
C ASP A 52 -55.65 -20.52 -14.27
N ALA A 53 -56.56 -20.91 -13.36
CA ALA A 53 -56.52 -20.46 -11.98
C ALA A 53 -55.30 -21.04 -11.23
N THR A 54 -54.52 -20.18 -10.59
CA THR A 54 -53.38 -20.58 -9.76
C THR A 54 -53.82 -21.14 -8.40
N ALA A 55 -54.99 -20.73 -7.90
CA ALA A 55 -55.57 -21.25 -6.67
C ALA A 55 -57.08 -20.98 -6.63
N VAL A 56 -57.84 -21.88 -6.01
CA VAL A 56 -59.26 -21.65 -5.65
C VAL A 56 -59.42 -21.91 -4.17
N ARG A 57 -60.05 -20.96 -3.48
CA ARG A 57 -60.24 -20.99 -2.02
C ARG A 57 -61.67 -20.69 -1.65
N VAL A 58 -62.11 -21.18 -0.51
CA VAL A 58 -63.40 -20.84 0.10
C VAL A 58 -63.17 -20.20 1.46
N SER A 59 -63.89 -19.12 1.75
CA SER A 59 -63.95 -18.51 3.07
C SER A 59 -65.24 -18.91 3.76
N PHE A 60 -65.16 -19.43 4.98
CA PHE A 60 -66.29 -19.77 5.83
C PHE A 60 -66.37 -18.77 6.99
N GLU A 61 -67.32 -17.85 6.95
CA GLU A 61 -67.70 -17.04 8.12
C GLU A 61 -68.65 -17.86 8.99
N LYS A 62 -68.19 -18.19 10.20
CA LYS A 62 -68.95 -19.00 11.15
C LYS A 62 -69.94 -18.15 11.95
N SER A 63 -70.80 -18.81 12.72
CA SER A 63 -71.77 -18.14 13.61
C SER A 63 -71.11 -17.24 14.67
N ASP A 64 -69.88 -17.55 15.09
CA ASP A 64 -69.06 -16.75 16.01
C ASP A 64 -68.36 -15.54 15.35
N LYS A 65 -68.66 -15.28 14.07
CA LYS A 65 -68.08 -14.21 13.23
C LYS A 65 -66.60 -14.37 12.90
N LYS A 66 -65.96 -15.50 13.25
CA LYS A 66 -64.61 -15.80 12.79
C LYS A 66 -64.64 -16.43 11.40
N ILE A 67 -63.65 -16.09 10.58
CA ILE A 67 -63.51 -16.58 9.21
C ILE A 67 -62.40 -17.63 9.14
N VAL A 68 -62.70 -18.76 8.50
CA VAL A 68 -61.74 -19.82 8.16
C VAL A 68 -61.57 -19.86 6.64
N TYR A 69 -60.33 -19.84 6.15
CA TYR A 69 -60.03 -20.02 4.74
C TYR A 69 -59.57 -21.46 4.47
N GLN A 70 -60.07 -22.05 3.39
CA GLN A 70 -59.67 -23.39 2.94
C GLN A 70 -59.39 -23.41 1.45
N ASP A 71 -58.40 -24.20 1.04
CA ASP A 71 -58.14 -24.48 -0.37
C ASP A 71 -59.20 -25.46 -0.91
N CYS A 72 -59.69 -25.16 -2.11
CA CYS A 72 -60.57 -26.05 -2.86
C CYS A 72 -59.70 -26.90 -3.81
N GLN A 73 -59.90 -28.21 -3.77
CA GLN A 73 -59.20 -29.15 -4.63
C GLN A 73 -59.95 -29.26 -5.97
N PRO A 74 -59.26 -29.11 -7.13
CA PRO A 74 -59.91 -29.24 -8.43
C PRO A 74 -60.36 -30.69 -8.66
N ILE A 75 -61.60 -30.86 -9.09
CA ILE A 75 -62.10 -32.13 -9.64
C ILE A 75 -62.04 -32.06 -11.16
N ASN A 76 -62.54 -30.96 -11.73
CA ASN A 76 -62.44 -30.65 -13.15
C ASN A 76 -62.47 -29.14 -13.34
N ALA A 77 -61.28 -28.52 -13.39
CA ALA A 77 -61.14 -27.07 -13.51
C ALA A 77 -61.67 -26.54 -14.86
N LEU A 78 -61.61 -27.34 -15.93
CA LEU A 78 -62.16 -27.00 -17.26
C LEU A 78 -63.69 -26.82 -17.26
N LYS A 79 -64.36 -27.30 -16.21
CA LYS A 79 -65.81 -27.18 -16.01
C LYS A 79 -66.17 -26.47 -14.70
N GLY A 80 -65.22 -25.78 -14.09
CA GLY A 80 -65.41 -25.11 -12.80
C GLY A 80 -65.76 -26.01 -11.63
N LYS A 81 -65.38 -27.29 -11.61
CA LYS A 81 -65.75 -28.24 -10.54
C LYS A 81 -64.63 -28.44 -9.53
N TYR A 82 -64.95 -28.19 -8.26
CA TYR A 82 -64.03 -28.28 -7.13
C TYR A 82 -64.66 -29.02 -5.95
N GLN A 83 -63.83 -29.41 -4.98
CA GLN A 83 -64.29 -29.89 -3.68
C GLN A 83 -63.50 -29.30 -2.53
N THR A 84 -64.12 -29.27 -1.35
CA THR A 84 -63.45 -28.88 -0.10
C THR A 84 -63.88 -29.80 1.04
N LEU A 85 -62.91 -30.26 1.83
CA LEU A 85 -63.14 -31.09 3.01
C LEU A 85 -63.30 -30.17 4.23
N LEU A 86 -64.43 -30.25 4.92
CA LEU A 86 -64.67 -29.43 6.09
C LEU A 86 -63.77 -29.88 7.25
N THR A 87 -63.10 -28.93 7.89
CA THR A 87 -62.20 -29.19 9.03
C THR A 87 -62.94 -28.96 10.34
N THR A 88 -62.37 -29.43 11.45
CA THR A 88 -62.84 -29.12 12.80
C THR A 88 -63.08 -27.62 12.97
N GLN A 89 -62.19 -26.78 12.45
CA GLN A 89 -62.31 -25.33 12.57
C GLN A 89 -63.50 -24.77 11.80
N SER A 90 -63.85 -25.31 10.63
CA SER A 90 -65.03 -24.89 9.87
C SER A 90 -66.35 -25.37 10.50
N LEU A 91 -66.30 -26.39 11.36
CA LEU A 91 -67.46 -27.01 12.01
C LEU A 91 -67.55 -26.70 13.52
N THR A 92 -66.59 -25.97 14.11
CA THR A 92 -66.48 -25.83 15.58
C THR A 92 -67.57 -24.96 16.20
N SER A 93 -68.23 -24.09 15.42
CA SER A 93 -69.25 -23.16 15.93
C SER A 93 -70.63 -23.57 15.42
N VAL A 94 -71.52 -23.97 16.32
CA VAL A 94 -72.91 -24.32 16.02
C VAL A 94 -73.66 -23.09 15.47
N GLY A 95 -74.44 -23.27 14.40
CA GLY A 95 -75.20 -22.22 13.73
C GLY A 95 -74.90 -22.10 12.23
N PHE A 96 -75.40 -21.03 11.60
CA PHE A 96 -75.22 -20.82 10.16
C PHE A 96 -73.80 -20.35 9.82
N VAL A 97 -73.25 -20.94 8.75
CA VAL A 97 -71.96 -20.60 8.15
C VAL A 97 -72.22 -20.03 6.76
N THR A 98 -71.64 -18.86 6.48
CA THR A 98 -71.70 -18.21 5.16
C THR A 98 -70.39 -18.42 4.41
N ALA A 99 -70.48 -18.94 3.18
CA ALA A 99 -69.36 -19.35 2.36
C ALA A 99 -69.25 -18.51 1.08
N ASN A 100 -68.04 -18.06 0.72
CA ASN A 100 -67.75 -17.37 -0.55
C ASN A 100 -66.53 -18.01 -1.22
N VAL A 101 -66.57 -18.19 -2.53
CA VAL A 101 -65.47 -18.81 -3.29
C VAL A 101 -64.63 -17.73 -3.98
N HIS A 102 -63.32 -17.88 -3.88
CA HIS A 102 -62.28 -16.95 -4.32
C HIS A 102 -61.37 -17.65 -5.32
N ILE A 103 -61.29 -17.12 -6.53
CA ILE A 103 -60.52 -17.69 -7.64
C ILE A 103 -59.37 -16.73 -7.96
N TYR A 104 -58.15 -17.25 -7.94
CA TYR A 104 -56.92 -16.49 -8.18
C TYR A 104 -56.29 -16.92 -9.50
N PHE A 105 -55.91 -15.95 -10.31
CA PHE A 105 -55.24 -16.15 -11.60
C PHE A 105 -53.85 -15.52 -11.60
N PRO A 106 -52.99 -15.83 -12.59
CA PRO A 106 -51.71 -15.15 -12.78
C PRO A 106 -51.88 -13.62 -12.88
N ASN A 107 -50.80 -12.89 -12.60
CA ASN A 107 -50.75 -11.43 -12.64
C ASN A 107 -51.67 -10.71 -11.64
N GLY A 108 -52.08 -11.39 -10.57
CA GLY A 108 -52.84 -10.80 -9.46
C GLY A 108 -54.34 -10.62 -9.74
N LYS A 109 -54.85 -11.15 -10.87
CA LYS A 109 -56.30 -11.13 -11.16
C LYS A 109 -57.04 -12.05 -10.19
N LYS A 110 -58.10 -11.55 -9.57
CA LYS A 110 -58.97 -12.29 -8.64
C LYS A 110 -60.44 -12.15 -9.03
N VAL A 111 -61.20 -13.23 -8.93
CA VAL A 111 -62.66 -13.25 -9.11
C VAL A 111 -63.31 -13.90 -7.90
N GLU A 112 -64.42 -13.35 -7.42
CA GLU A 112 -65.20 -13.90 -6.31
C GLU A 112 -66.60 -14.30 -6.78
N THR A 113 -67.16 -15.34 -6.16
CA THR A 113 -68.54 -15.77 -6.40
C THR A 113 -69.49 -15.12 -5.41
N ARG A 114 -70.79 -15.14 -5.70
CA ARG A 114 -71.79 -14.89 -4.67
C ARG A 114 -71.71 -15.95 -3.57
N SER A 115 -72.23 -15.60 -2.40
CA SER A 115 -72.19 -16.45 -1.21
C SER A 115 -73.23 -17.57 -1.24
N PHE A 116 -73.01 -18.61 -0.43
CA PHE A 116 -74.02 -19.59 -0.06
C PHE A 116 -73.92 -19.93 1.42
N THR A 117 -74.94 -20.59 2.00
CA THR A 117 -74.98 -20.87 3.45
C THR A 117 -75.26 -22.34 3.75
N PHE A 118 -74.69 -22.85 4.85
CA PHE A 118 -75.06 -24.13 5.45
C PHE A 118 -75.12 -24.02 6.98
N GLU A 119 -75.72 -24.99 7.65
CA GLU A 119 -75.89 -25.00 9.11
C GLU A 119 -75.00 -26.07 9.77
N VAL A 120 -74.31 -25.67 10.84
CA VAL A 120 -73.59 -26.58 11.73
C VAL A 120 -74.48 -26.91 12.93
N VAL A 121 -74.74 -28.19 13.17
CA VAL A 121 -75.57 -28.68 14.28
C VAL A 121 -74.72 -29.29 15.39
N GLU A 122 -75.16 -29.11 16.63
CA GLU A 122 -74.49 -29.61 17.84
C GLU A 122 -74.38 -31.15 17.86
N SER A 123 -73.23 -31.67 18.30
CA SER A 123 -73.02 -33.10 18.53
C SER A 123 -73.27 -33.43 20.01
N LYS A 124 -74.10 -34.45 20.31
CA LYS A 124 -74.44 -34.84 21.69
C LYS A 124 -73.44 -35.82 22.37
N MET A 125 -72.23 -35.98 21.85
CA MET A 125 -71.17 -36.70 22.60
C MET A 125 -70.71 -35.82 23.77
N SER A 126 -70.78 -36.31 25.02
CA SER A 126 -70.43 -35.53 26.21
C SER A 126 -68.93 -35.63 26.54
N ASP A 127 -68.22 -34.50 26.49
CA ASP A 127 -66.76 -34.37 26.64
C ASP A 127 -66.20 -34.69 28.05
N GLY A 128 -67.03 -34.85 29.08
CA GLY A 128 -66.55 -35.00 30.46
C GLY A 128 -65.79 -36.28 30.81
N VAL A 129 -65.77 -37.30 29.95
CA VAL A 129 -65.14 -38.61 30.25
C VAL A 129 -63.85 -38.86 29.43
N ILE A 130 -63.62 -38.11 28.35
CA ILE A 130 -62.48 -38.34 27.44
C ILE A 130 -61.27 -37.45 27.78
N GLU A 131 -61.47 -36.26 28.38
CA GLU A 131 -60.37 -35.32 28.67
C GLU A 131 -59.32 -35.87 29.66
N SER A 132 -59.74 -36.50 30.76
CA SER A 132 -58.78 -36.97 31.79
C SER A 132 -57.88 -38.13 31.36
N THR A 133 -58.23 -38.88 30.31
CA THR A 133 -57.43 -40.02 29.83
C THR A 133 -56.33 -39.57 28.86
N ASN A 134 -56.57 -38.50 28.09
CA ASN A 134 -55.59 -37.97 27.14
C ASN A 134 -54.50 -37.14 27.83
N GLU A 135 -54.83 -36.43 28.91
CA GLU A 135 -53.87 -35.62 29.66
C GLU A 135 -52.82 -36.49 30.38
N PHE A 136 -53.19 -37.69 30.83
CA PHE A 136 -52.27 -38.62 31.48
C PHE A 136 -51.22 -39.19 30.50
N GLY A 137 -51.62 -39.50 29.27
CA GLY A 137 -50.70 -39.96 28.22
C GLY A 137 -49.75 -38.87 27.71
N VAL A 138 -50.19 -37.59 27.75
CA VAL A 138 -49.31 -36.45 27.47
C VAL A 138 -48.27 -36.34 28.58
N MET A 139 -48.65 -36.40 29.87
CA MET A 139 -47.69 -36.33 30.97
C MET A 139 -46.62 -37.44 30.93
N GLN A 140 -46.96 -38.68 30.55
CA GLN A 140 -45.96 -39.75 30.37
C GLN A 140 -44.91 -39.41 29.30
N LYS A 141 -45.32 -38.82 28.17
CA LYS A 141 -44.38 -38.37 27.13
C LYS A 141 -43.49 -37.23 27.58
N TRP A 142 -44.00 -36.33 28.42
CA TRP A 142 -43.18 -35.26 29.02
C TRP A 142 -42.13 -35.83 29.98
N VAL A 143 -42.49 -36.85 30.76
CA VAL A 143 -41.55 -37.54 31.66
C VAL A 143 -40.46 -38.27 30.85
N GLU A 144 -40.83 -39.03 29.81
CA GLU A 144 -39.86 -39.69 28.92
C GLU A 144 -38.92 -38.69 28.22
N ALA A 145 -39.45 -37.56 27.74
CA ALA A 145 -38.64 -36.51 27.12
C ALA A 145 -37.69 -35.83 28.13
N ALA A 146 -38.13 -35.61 29.37
CA ALA A 146 -37.29 -35.06 30.43
C ALA A 146 -36.16 -36.03 30.84
N GLU A 147 -36.44 -37.34 30.87
CA GLU A 147 -35.45 -38.38 31.15
C GLU A 147 -34.35 -38.42 30.08
N VAL A 148 -34.72 -38.31 28.79
CA VAL A 148 -33.79 -38.29 27.65
C VAL A 148 -32.91 -37.02 27.63
N LEU A 149 -33.41 -35.91 28.16
CA LEU A 149 -32.72 -34.62 28.15
C LEU A 149 -31.95 -34.33 29.45
N LYS A 150 -32.06 -35.17 30.48
CA LYS A 150 -31.52 -34.86 31.83
C LYS A 150 -30.00 -34.68 31.84
N ASP A 151 -29.29 -35.37 30.95
CA ASP A 151 -27.82 -35.35 30.86
C ASP A 151 -27.33 -34.58 29.61
N VAL A 152 -28.23 -33.89 28.90
CA VAL A 152 -27.91 -33.12 27.70
C VAL A 152 -27.67 -31.66 28.08
N GLU A 153 -26.43 -31.22 28.00
CA GLU A 153 -26.09 -29.80 28.17
C GLU A 153 -26.59 -29.00 26.95
N ILE A 154 -27.76 -28.36 27.09
CA ILE A 154 -28.38 -27.58 26.02
C ILE A 154 -27.61 -26.29 25.66
N PRO A 155 -27.03 -25.52 26.59
CA PRO A 155 -26.29 -24.30 26.23
C PRO A 155 -25.07 -24.56 25.31
N PRO A 156 -24.21 -25.57 25.56
CA PRO A 156 -23.14 -25.95 24.64
C PRO A 156 -23.60 -26.39 23.25
N LEU A 157 -24.77 -27.05 23.13
CA LEU A 157 -25.32 -27.43 21.83
C LEU A 157 -25.76 -26.22 21.00
N ILE A 158 -26.31 -25.20 21.65
CA ILE A 158 -26.67 -23.93 21.01
C ILE A 158 -25.39 -23.21 20.55
N GLU A 159 -24.37 -23.15 21.41
CA GLU A 159 -23.06 -22.57 21.05
C GLU A 159 -22.37 -23.33 19.92
N SER A 160 -22.47 -24.65 19.91
CA SER A 160 -21.93 -25.51 18.86
C SER A 160 -22.60 -25.25 17.51
N LYS A 161 -23.94 -25.09 17.49
CA LYS A 161 -24.68 -24.71 16.27
C LYS A 161 -24.25 -23.33 15.76
N ILE A 162 -24.18 -22.33 16.63
CA ILE A 162 -23.72 -20.98 16.27
C ILE A 162 -22.29 -21.02 15.73
N THR A 163 -21.42 -21.84 16.33
CA THR A 163 -20.04 -22.02 15.89
C THR A 163 -19.96 -22.70 14.53
N ALA A 164 -20.78 -23.72 14.27
CA ALA A 164 -20.86 -24.40 12.99
C ALA A 164 -21.38 -23.48 11.87
N GLU A 165 -22.40 -22.66 12.15
CA GLU A 165 -22.93 -21.67 11.21
C GLU A 165 -21.88 -20.59 10.87
N LYS A 166 -21.14 -20.10 11.87
CA LYS A 166 -20.00 -19.17 11.67
C LYS A 166 -18.87 -19.81 10.86
N ALA A 167 -18.56 -21.09 11.13
CA ALA A 167 -17.54 -21.83 10.38
C ALA A 167 -17.94 -22.03 8.91
N LEU A 168 -19.22 -22.33 8.64
CA LEU A 168 -19.75 -22.45 7.29
C LEU A 168 -19.66 -21.13 6.52
N ALA A 169 -20.00 -20.00 7.16
CA ALA A 169 -19.86 -18.68 6.56
C ALA A 169 -18.39 -18.38 6.19
N LYS A 170 -17.45 -18.68 7.10
CA LYS A 170 -16.02 -18.47 6.85
C LYS A 170 -15.45 -19.43 5.80
N SER A 171 -15.97 -20.64 5.70
CA SER A 171 -15.64 -21.60 4.63
C SER A 171 -16.07 -21.09 3.25
N ASN A 172 -17.25 -20.49 3.15
CA ASN A 172 -17.73 -19.86 1.90
C ASN A 172 -16.88 -18.63 1.51
N GLU A 173 -16.53 -17.78 2.48
CA GLU A 173 -15.60 -16.66 2.25
C GLU A 173 -14.23 -17.14 1.75
N LEU A 174 -13.69 -18.19 2.37
CA LEU A 174 -12.42 -18.79 1.96
C LEU A 174 -12.50 -19.38 0.53
N GLY A 175 -13.61 -20.02 0.19
CA GLY A 175 -13.89 -20.52 -1.17
C GLY A 175 -13.89 -19.39 -2.21
N ASN A 176 -14.52 -18.25 -1.89
CA ASN A 176 -14.52 -17.06 -2.75
C ASN A 176 -13.11 -16.46 -2.89
N GLN A 177 -12.34 -16.40 -1.80
CA GLN A 177 -10.94 -15.96 -1.84
C GLN A 177 -10.06 -16.90 -2.68
N PHE A 178 -10.25 -18.22 -2.60
CA PHE A 178 -9.57 -19.18 -3.46
C PHE A 178 -9.92 -19.00 -4.94
N GLY A 179 -11.19 -18.69 -5.26
CA GLY A 179 -11.64 -18.32 -6.60
C GLY A 179 -10.87 -17.11 -7.15
N ILE A 180 -10.76 -16.04 -6.35
CA ILE A 180 -10.01 -14.83 -6.70
C ILE A 180 -8.50 -15.14 -6.88
N LEU A 181 -7.90 -15.88 -5.94
CA LEU A 181 -6.50 -16.31 -5.99
C LEU A 181 -6.19 -17.18 -7.21
N SER A 182 -7.14 -18.01 -7.65
CA SER A 182 -6.99 -18.82 -8.86
C SER A 182 -7.02 -17.98 -10.14
N GLY A 183 -7.80 -16.88 -10.17
CA GLY A 183 -7.83 -15.93 -11.29
C GLY A 183 -6.55 -15.11 -11.44
N THR A 184 -5.88 -14.77 -10.34
CA THR A 184 -4.56 -14.10 -10.33
C THR A 184 -3.39 -15.00 -10.78
N LYS A 185 -3.57 -16.32 -10.95
CA LYS A 185 -2.50 -17.19 -11.48
C LYS A 185 -2.12 -16.88 -12.94
N THR A 186 -2.95 -16.12 -13.64
CA THR A 186 -2.63 -15.54 -14.96
C THR A 186 -1.40 -14.61 -14.88
N ASP A 187 -1.20 -13.91 -13.75
CA ASP A 187 -0.01 -13.09 -13.51
C ASP A 187 1.23 -13.92 -13.22
N LYS A 188 1.10 -15.11 -12.61
CA LYS A 188 2.25 -16.03 -12.44
C LYS A 188 2.76 -16.52 -13.80
N ALA A 189 1.89 -16.83 -14.76
CA ALA A 189 2.32 -17.22 -16.11
C ALA A 189 3.03 -16.06 -16.83
N TYR A 190 2.54 -14.82 -16.67
CA TYR A 190 3.18 -13.62 -17.19
C TYR A 190 4.55 -13.37 -16.52
N VAL A 191 4.63 -13.47 -15.20
CA VAL A 191 5.86 -13.32 -14.42
C VAL A 191 6.84 -14.45 -14.73
N ASP A 192 6.41 -15.71 -14.80
CA ASP A 192 7.24 -16.86 -15.18
C ASP A 192 7.78 -16.68 -16.62
N THR A 193 6.96 -16.21 -17.56
CA THR A 193 7.40 -15.92 -18.94
C THR A 193 8.46 -14.81 -18.98
N LYS A 194 8.28 -13.74 -18.19
CA LYS A 194 9.25 -12.64 -18.08
C LYS A 194 10.52 -13.05 -17.32
N VAL A 195 10.39 -13.88 -16.28
CA VAL A 195 11.51 -14.38 -15.47
C VAL A 195 12.33 -15.39 -16.27
N SER A 196 11.70 -16.34 -16.96
CA SER A 196 12.41 -17.29 -17.85
C SER A 196 13.13 -16.61 -19.01
N ALA A 197 12.67 -15.45 -19.47
CA ALA A 197 13.35 -14.67 -20.51
C ALA A 197 14.62 -13.94 -20.02
N VAL A 198 14.81 -13.76 -18.70
CA VAL A 198 15.91 -12.96 -18.12
C VAL A 198 16.75 -13.76 -17.09
N ALA A 199 16.31 -14.95 -16.67
CA ALA A 199 16.85 -15.71 -15.54
C ALA A 199 18.31 -16.19 -15.67
N SER A 200 18.90 -16.24 -16.87
CA SER A 200 20.26 -16.77 -17.01
C SER A 200 21.36 -15.81 -16.53
N GLY A 201 21.07 -14.51 -16.37
CA GLY A 201 22.05 -13.47 -16.00
C GLY A 201 23.16 -13.22 -17.04
N ALA A 202 23.48 -14.21 -17.87
CA ALA A 202 24.45 -14.16 -18.96
C ALA A 202 23.73 -14.19 -20.32
N PRO A 203 24.22 -13.41 -21.32
CA PRO A 203 23.75 -13.49 -22.70
C PRO A 203 23.94 -14.89 -23.28
N LYS A 204 22.90 -15.42 -23.92
CA LYS A 204 22.95 -16.70 -24.65
C LYS A 204 23.73 -16.61 -25.95
N GLY A 205 23.99 -15.41 -26.44
CA GLY A 205 24.77 -15.16 -27.65
C GLY A 205 25.07 -13.68 -27.84
N VAL A 206 26.03 -13.41 -28.73
CA VAL A 206 26.49 -12.07 -29.07
C VAL A 206 26.40 -11.91 -30.59
N TYR A 207 25.80 -10.82 -31.05
CA TYR A 207 25.63 -10.48 -32.46
C TYR A 207 26.15 -9.07 -32.73
N ALA A 208 26.70 -8.85 -33.92
CA ALA A 208 27.24 -7.54 -34.28
C ALA A 208 26.14 -6.46 -34.40
N THR A 209 25.00 -6.80 -35.00
CA THR A 209 23.88 -5.87 -35.25
C THR A 209 22.55 -6.52 -34.91
N LEU A 210 21.50 -5.69 -34.70
CA LEU A 210 20.14 -6.19 -34.49
C LEU A 210 19.63 -7.00 -35.69
N THR A 211 19.99 -6.58 -36.92
CA THR A 211 19.65 -7.32 -38.13
C THR A 211 20.28 -8.71 -38.13
N ALA A 212 21.52 -8.86 -37.67
CA ALA A 212 22.16 -10.18 -37.57
C ALA A 212 21.44 -11.09 -36.56
N LEU A 213 20.98 -10.55 -35.43
CA LEU A 213 20.16 -11.27 -34.47
C LEU A 213 18.80 -11.66 -35.07
N GLN A 214 18.11 -10.73 -35.74
CA GLN A 214 16.82 -10.98 -36.40
C GLN A 214 16.91 -12.04 -37.50
N THR A 215 17.97 -12.00 -38.31
CA THR A 215 18.22 -13.00 -39.36
C THR A 215 18.53 -14.37 -38.77
N ALA A 216 19.35 -14.43 -37.71
CA ALA A 216 19.68 -15.69 -37.05
C ALA A 216 18.49 -16.28 -36.28
N LYS A 217 17.56 -15.43 -35.80
CA LYS A 217 16.43 -15.79 -34.95
C LYS A 217 15.14 -15.06 -35.37
N PRO A 218 14.57 -15.40 -36.54
CA PRO A 218 13.47 -14.65 -37.15
C PRO A 218 12.14 -14.76 -36.38
N THR A 219 11.91 -15.86 -35.66
CA THR A 219 10.72 -16.09 -34.84
C THR A 219 10.96 -15.85 -33.34
N GLY A 220 12.11 -15.26 -32.98
CA GLY A 220 12.53 -15.11 -31.59
C GLY A 220 13.23 -16.32 -30.98
N ASP A 221 13.74 -16.14 -29.76
CA ASP A 221 14.28 -17.19 -28.90
C ASP A 221 14.10 -16.78 -27.43
N SER A 222 14.14 -17.75 -26.53
CA SER A 222 14.15 -17.53 -25.09
C SER A 222 15.51 -16.98 -24.63
N GLY A 223 15.52 -16.11 -23.61
CA GLY A 223 16.73 -15.54 -23.02
C GLY A 223 17.16 -14.19 -23.62
N VAL A 224 18.32 -13.70 -23.20
CA VAL A 224 18.88 -12.40 -23.63
C VAL A 224 20.08 -12.57 -24.56
N TYR A 225 20.21 -11.67 -25.54
CA TYR A 225 21.27 -11.66 -26.54
C TYR A 225 21.93 -10.30 -26.60
N LEU A 226 23.25 -10.23 -26.68
CA LEU A 226 23.98 -8.96 -26.75
C LEU A 226 24.12 -8.51 -28.19
N VAL A 227 23.76 -7.27 -28.49
CA VAL A 227 24.07 -6.61 -29.76
C VAL A 227 25.22 -5.63 -29.53
N THR A 228 26.37 -5.86 -30.17
CA THR A 228 27.57 -5.06 -29.89
C THR A 228 27.58 -3.69 -30.55
N ALA A 229 26.86 -3.50 -31.67
CA ALA A 229 26.77 -2.20 -32.34
C ALA A 229 26.14 -1.09 -31.48
N ASP A 230 25.20 -1.42 -30.58
CA ASP A 230 24.56 -0.46 -29.68
C ASP A 230 24.84 -0.74 -28.19
N GLY A 231 25.55 -1.82 -27.88
CA GLY A 231 25.92 -2.24 -26.53
C GLY A 231 24.73 -2.70 -25.68
N LYS A 232 23.57 -2.96 -26.28
CA LYS A 232 22.36 -3.36 -25.55
C LYS A 232 22.17 -4.86 -25.58
N TRP A 233 21.60 -5.39 -24.51
CA TRP A 233 21.02 -6.72 -24.58
C TRP A 233 19.60 -6.65 -25.14
N TYR A 234 19.16 -7.69 -25.83
CA TYR A 234 17.85 -7.81 -26.47
C TYR A 234 17.17 -9.10 -26.00
N TYR A 235 15.85 -9.05 -25.87
CA TYR A 235 15.01 -10.21 -25.53
C TYR A 235 13.82 -10.29 -26.47
N TRP A 236 13.29 -11.51 -26.68
CA TRP A 236 12.07 -11.69 -27.46
C TRP A 236 10.83 -11.44 -26.58
N ASN A 237 9.95 -10.52 -26.98
CA ASN A 237 8.75 -10.18 -26.21
C ASN A 237 7.51 -11.01 -26.60
N GLY A 238 7.64 -11.94 -27.55
CA GLY A 238 6.54 -12.70 -28.16
C GLY A 238 6.22 -12.27 -29.60
N SER A 239 6.61 -11.06 -30.00
CA SER A 239 6.32 -10.49 -31.33
C SER A 239 7.52 -9.80 -31.98
N ALA A 240 8.45 -9.26 -31.19
CA ALA A 240 9.63 -8.55 -31.66
C ALA A 240 10.80 -8.67 -30.69
N TRP A 241 12.02 -8.53 -31.24
CA TRP A 241 13.24 -8.32 -30.45
C TRP A 241 13.18 -6.93 -29.82
N THR A 242 13.14 -6.89 -28.49
CA THR A 242 13.03 -5.66 -27.71
C THR A 242 14.37 -5.33 -27.06
N PRO A 243 14.86 -4.08 -27.16
CA PRO A 243 16.09 -3.68 -26.49
C PRO A 243 15.86 -3.55 -24.99
N GLY A 244 16.80 -4.09 -24.21
CA GLY A 244 16.98 -3.83 -22.80
C GLY A 244 17.98 -2.71 -22.54
N GLY A 245 18.58 -2.73 -21.35
CA GLY A 245 19.64 -1.80 -20.96
C GLY A 245 20.98 -2.09 -21.63
N THR A 246 21.95 -1.21 -21.39
CA THR A 246 23.34 -1.44 -21.77
C THR A 246 23.93 -2.58 -20.94
N TYR A 247 24.50 -3.59 -21.61
CA TYR A 247 25.16 -4.71 -20.95
C TYR A 247 26.65 -4.40 -20.82
N GLN A 248 27.19 -4.41 -19.59
CA GLN A 248 28.55 -3.94 -19.28
C GLN A 248 28.77 -2.51 -19.79
N ALA A 249 28.11 -1.52 -19.17
CA ALA A 249 28.45 -0.13 -19.42
C ALA A 249 29.96 0.03 -19.18
N THR A 250 30.73 0.21 -20.26
CA THR A 250 32.13 0.57 -20.14
C THR A 250 32.15 1.84 -19.31
N GLY A 251 32.75 1.78 -18.11
CA GLY A 251 32.99 2.98 -17.35
C GLY A 251 33.68 4.02 -18.24
N ILE A 252 33.57 5.29 -17.89
CA ILE A 252 34.38 6.32 -18.54
C ILE A 252 35.85 5.93 -18.29
N ALA A 253 36.53 5.45 -19.33
CA ALA A 253 37.90 5.01 -19.19
C ALA A 253 38.78 6.21 -18.83
N ASP A 254 39.86 5.95 -18.10
CA ASP A 254 40.81 6.99 -17.70
C ASP A 254 41.19 7.86 -18.91
N LYS A 255 41.10 9.19 -18.73
CA LYS A 255 41.47 10.21 -19.72
C LYS A 255 40.64 10.22 -21.02
N THR A 256 39.41 9.71 -21.01
CA THR A 256 38.53 9.72 -22.20
C THR A 256 37.55 10.90 -22.31
N ILE A 257 37.44 11.71 -21.25
CA ILE A 257 36.69 12.97 -21.28
C ILE A 257 37.61 14.08 -21.78
N ASP A 258 37.36 14.53 -23.01
CA ASP A 258 38.01 15.70 -23.59
C ASP A 258 37.24 16.98 -23.21
N VAL A 259 37.84 18.14 -23.48
CA VAL A 259 37.25 19.44 -23.15
C VAL A 259 35.94 19.69 -23.90
N ALA A 260 35.76 19.10 -25.09
CA ALA A 260 34.52 19.22 -25.87
C ALA A 260 33.32 18.53 -25.18
N LYS A 261 33.58 17.52 -24.34
CA LYS A 261 32.58 16.86 -23.49
C LYS A 261 32.26 17.64 -22.20
N LEU A 262 32.97 18.73 -21.91
CA LEU A 262 32.76 19.59 -20.74
C LEU A 262 31.95 20.85 -21.08
N GLN A 263 30.87 20.72 -21.86
CA GLN A 263 30.09 21.85 -22.39
C GLN A 263 29.42 22.74 -21.33
N PHE A 264 29.41 22.31 -20.06
CA PHE A 264 28.92 23.09 -18.93
C PHE A 264 29.98 24.05 -18.34
N LEU A 265 31.23 23.95 -18.77
CA LEU A 265 32.30 24.88 -18.39
C LEU A 265 32.44 25.96 -19.47
N ASN A 266 32.57 27.22 -19.05
CA ASN A 266 32.94 28.31 -19.94
C ASN A 266 34.39 28.11 -20.41
N VAL A 267 34.55 27.48 -21.58
CA VAL A 267 35.84 27.38 -22.26
C VAL A 267 36.10 28.72 -22.96
N ILE A 268 36.85 29.59 -22.29
CA ILE A 268 37.33 30.85 -22.85
C ILE A 268 38.87 30.84 -22.88
N ASN A 269 39.47 31.58 -23.80
CA ASN A 269 40.91 31.79 -23.95
C ASN A 269 41.63 30.62 -24.69
N LEU A 270 41.29 30.40 -25.96
CA LEU A 270 42.09 29.56 -26.87
C LEU A 270 43.34 30.34 -27.31
N ASN A 271 44.53 29.75 -27.18
CA ASN A 271 45.74 30.32 -27.79
C ASN A 271 45.74 30.08 -29.31
N LEU A 272 45.55 31.15 -30.07
CA LEU A 272 45.53 31.16 -31.53
C LEU A 272 46.92 31.30 -32.16
N HIS A 273 47.96 31.59 -31.37
CA HIS A 273 49.29 31.87 -31.89
C HIS A 273 50.11 30.59 -32.09
N ASN A 274 50.60 30.37 -33.32
CA ASN A 274 51.55 29.31 -33.65
C ASN A 274 52.95 29.88 -33.86
N PRO A 275 53.88 29.74 -32.90
CA PRO A 275 55.21 30.35 -33.00
C PRO A 275 56.10 29.70 -34.08
N ALA A 276 55.74 28.50 -34.58
CA ALA A 276 56.50 27.81 -35.61
C ALA A 276 56.46 28.51 -36.98
N THR A 277 55.49 29.41 -37.19
CA THR A 277 55.28 30.12 -38.46
C THR A 277 55.78 31.57 -38.44
N ASP A 278 56.46 31.97 -37.36
CA ASP A 278 56.81 33.35 -37.13
C ASP A 278 57.98 33.82 -38.01
N THR A 279 57.91 35.08 -38.42
CA THR A 279 59.03 35.74 -39.10
C THR A 279 59.92 36.39 -38.05
N ALA A 280 61.16 35.93 -37.94
CA ALA A 280 62.16 36.50 -37.04
C ALA A 280 62.84 37.75 -37.64
N GLY A 281 63.33 38.63 -36.77
CA GLY A 281 64.11 39.79 -37.16
C GLY A 281 63.29 40.94 -37.74
N SER A 282 61.99 40.97 -37.47
CA SER A 282 61.08 42.04 -37.89
C SER A 282 59.92 42.19 -36.90
N TYR A 283 59.30 43.36 -36.90
CA TYR A 283 58.01 43.59 -36.26
C TYR A 283 57.00 44.15 -37.27
N ILE A 284 55.72 43.94 -37.03
CA ILE A 284 54.61 44.54 -37.79
C ILE A 284 54.33 45.93 -37.23
N SER A 285 54.41 46.97 -38.05
CA SER A 285 54.05 48.32 -37.62
C SER A 285 52.54 48.49 -37.49
N GLN A 286 52.10 49.55 -36.80
CA GLN A 286 50.69 49.94 -36.78
C GLN A 286 50.13 50.17 -38.19
N ALA A 287 50.98 50.57 -39.15
CA ALA A 287 50.61 50.81 -40.55
C ALA A 287 50.55 49.53 -41.42
N GLY A 288 50.75 48.34 -40.83
CA GLY A 288 50.63 47.06 -41.54
C GLY A 288 51.87 46.60 -42.31
N GLY A 289 52.92 47.43 -42.38
CA GLY A 289 54.21 47.07 -42.99
C GLY A 289 55.15 46.40 -41.99
N LEU A 290 55.96 45.45 -42.47
CA LEU A 290 57.04 44.85 -41.69
C LEU A 290 58.27 45.76 -41.66
N ILE A 291 58.85 45.94 -40.47
CA ILE A 291 60.05 46.74 -40.25
C ILE A 291 61.12 45.83 -39.63
N ALA A 292 62.32 45.84 -40.23
CA ALA A 292 63.44 45.02 -39.79
C ALA A 292 63.94 45.43 -38.40
N ASN A 293 63.99 44.46 -37.48
CA ASN A 293 64.56 44.61 -36.14
C ASN A 293 64.84 43.23 -35.53
N ALA A 294 66.11 42.93 -35.26
CA ALA A 294 66.55 41.63 -34.72
C ALA A 294 65.97 41.28 -33.34
N SER A 295 65.51 42.27 -32.57
CA SER A 295 64.95 42.06 -31.23
C SER A 295 63.51 41.54 -31.24
N TYR A 296 62.86 41.42 -32.39
CA TYR A 296 61.44 41.08 -32.49
C TYR A 296 61.14 39.92 -33.43
N LYS A 297 60.00 39.30 -33.18
CA LYS A 297 59.32 38.34 -34.05
C LYS A 297 57.93 38.85 -34.36
N VAL A 298 57.41 38.47 -35.52
CA VAL A 298 56.04 38.73 -35.93
C VAL A 298 55.34 37.42 -36.26
N SER A 299 54.09 37.29 -35.84
CA SER A 299 53.29 36.13 -36.20
C SER A 299 53.02 36.03 -37.70
N ASP A 300 52.64 34.84 -38.16
CA ASP A 300 51.87 34.71 -39.40
C ASP A 300 50.48 35.36 -39.25
N TYR A 301 49.69 35.36 -40.32
CA TYR A 301 48.30 35.79 -40.31
C TYR A 301 47.46 34.83 -39.46
N ILE A 302 47.15 35.24 -38.23
CA ILE A 302 46.34 34.44 -37.31
C ILE A 302 44.87 34.70 -37.61
N PRO A 303 44.07 33.66 -37.92
CA PRO A 303 42.63 33.81 -38.13
C PRO A 303 41.93 34.34 -36.88
N ILE A 304 41.05 35.31 -37.06
CA ILE A 304 40.22 35.91 -36.00
C ILE A 304 38.78 36.10 -36.48
N ILE A 305 37.89 36.31 -35.54
CA ILE A 305 36.47 36.61 -35.77
C ILE A 305 36.31 38.13 -35.74
N PRO A 306 35.60 38.72 -36.72
CA PRO A 306 35.29 40.15 -36.70
C PRO A 306 34.54 40.56 -35.44
N LEU A 307 34.88 41.72 -34.85
CA LEU A 307 34.39 42.17 -33.54
C LEU A 307 34.70 41.24 -32.36
N GLY A 308 35.55 40.22 -32.55
CA GLY A 308 36.04 39.36 -31.48
C GLY A 308 36.90 40.13 -30.48
N MET A 309 36.89 39.69 -29.22
CA MET A 309 37.78 40.20 -28.17
C MET A 309 39.05 39.37 -28.09
N TYR A 310 40.19 40.05 -27.97
CA TYR A 310 41.51 39.43 -27.98
C TYR A 310 42.44 39.99 -26.92
N ASN A 311 43.39 39.17 -26.49
CA ASN A 311 44.40 39.55 -25.50
C ASN A 311 45.78 38.99 -25.92
N ASN A 312 46.81 39.84 -26.01
CA ASN A 312 48.17 39.46 -26.41
C ASN A 312 49.16 39.39 -25.25
N SER A 313 50.10 38.45 -25.27
CA SER A 313 51.21 38.43 -24.30
C SER A 313 52.16 39.63 -24.43
N SER A 314 52.11 40.33 -25.57
CA SER A 314 52.91 41.52 -25.84
C SER A 314 52.05 42.63 -26.43
N THR A 315 52.28 43.85 -25.95
CA THR A 315 51.60 45.06 -26.47
C THR A 315 52.50 45.85 -27.41
N LEU A 316 53.46 45.19 -28.08
CA LEU A 316 54.46 45.81 -28.95
C LEU A 316 53.86 46.44 -30.21
N SER A 317 53.02 45.70 -30.94
CA SER A 317 52.22 46.21 -32.06
C SER A 317 51.37 45.09 -32.66
N CYS A 318 50.25 45.47 -33.28
CA CYS A 318 49.40 44.56 -34.04
C CYS A 318 48.91 45.22 -35.32
N ALA A 319 48.64 44.42 -36.36
CA ALA A 319 47.94 44.86 -37.55
C ALA A 319 46.84 43.87 -37.93
N PHE A 320 45.72 44.39 -38.40
CA PHE A 320 44.52 43.64 -38.81
C PHE A 320 44.39 43.65 -40.32
N PHE A 321 43.92 42.53 -40.87
CA PHE A 321 43.79 42.32 -42.30
C PHE A 321 42.46 41.68 -42.66
N ASP A 322 41.98 41.95 -43.87
CA ASP A 322 40.76 41.35 -44.42
C ASP A 322 41.01 39.92 -44.95
N VAL A 323 39.98 39.30 -45.54
CA VAL A 323 40.05 37.94 -46.10
C VAL A 323 41.12 37.80 -47.20
N ASP A 324 41.42 38.88 -47.92
CA ASP A 324 42.44 38.94 -48.98
C ASP A 324 43.83 39.27 -48.42
N LYS A 325 44.00 39.33 -47.08
CA LYS A 325 45.21 39.77 -46.37
C LYS A 325 45.60 41.22 -46.67
N LYS A 326 44.66 42.08 -47.06
CA LYS A 326 44.89 43.53 -47.21
C LYS A 326 44.76 44.20 -45.85
N TYR A 327 45.64 45.16 -45.59
CA TYR A 327 45.68 45.89 -44.33
C TYR A 327 44.38 46.70 -44.10
N ILE A 328 43.87 46.64 -42.88
CA ILE A 328 42.69 47.40 -42.43
C ILE A 328 43.10 48.51 -41.46
N SER A 329 43.75 48.13 -40.36
CA SER A 329 44.14 49.02 -39.25
C SER A 329 45.21 48.35 -38.39
N GLY A 330 45.77 49.05 -37.42
CA GLY A 330 46.68 48.45 -36.45
C GLY A 330 46.64 49.13 -35.09
N LEU A 331 47.21 48.44 -34.10
CA LEU A 331 47.41 48.95 -32.75
C LEU A 331 48.88 49.36 -32.55
N PRO A 332 49.14 50.54 -31.96
CA PRO A 332 50.50 51.04 -31.74
C PRO A 332 51.17 50.31 -30.57
N ALA A 333 52.48 50.53 -30.40
CA ALA A 333 53.19 50.07 -29.21
C ALA A 333 52.58 50.64 -27.93
N GLY A 334 52.37 49.77 -26.94
CA GLY A 334 51.72 50.10 -25.67
C GLY A 334 50.19 50.03 -25.68
N PHE A 335 49.56 49.38 -26.67
CA PHE A 335 48.10 49.21 -26.69
C PHE A 335 47.57 48.48 -25.45
N THR A 336 46.32 48.76 -25.08
CA THR A 336 45.68 48.15 -23.90
C THR A 336 45.04 46.82 -24.26
N ASN A 337 45.27 45.82 -23.42
CA ASN A 337 44.54 44.55 -23.44
C ASN A 337 43.37 44.56 -22.44
N PRO A 338 42.28 43.80 -22.68
CA PRO A 338 41.94 43.19 -23.97
C PRO A 338 41.49 44.26 -24.98
N TYR A 339 41.51 43.92 -26.28
CA TYR A 339 41.04 44.79 -27.36
C TYR A 339 40.01 44.07 -28.23
N THR A 340 39.20 44.85 -28.97
CA THR A 340 38.21 44.34 -29.92
C THR A 340 38.76 44.47 -31.35
N ALA A 341 38.68 43.39 -32.13
CA ALA A 341 39.07 43.43 -33.54
C ALA A 341 38.10 44.27 -34.39
N PRO A 342 38.57 44.91 -35.48
CA PRO A 342 37.70 45.63 -36.41
C PRO A 342 36.62 44.74 -37.04
N ALA A 343 35.50 45.33 -37.45
CA ALA A 343 34.33 44.61 -37.98
C ALA A 343 34.55 43.87 -39.31
N ASN A 344 35.65 44.16 -40.02
CA ASN A 344 36.03 43.53 -41.28
C ASN A 344 37.36 42.76 -41.19
N ALA A 345 37.93 42.62 -39.99
CA ALA A 345 39.19 41.91 -39.79
C ALA A 345 38.98 40.39 -39.72
N VAL A 346 39.65 39.67 -40.60
CA VAL A 346 39.68 38.20 -40.66
C VAL A 346 41.00 37.66 -40.15
N TYR A 347 42.07 38.46 -40.22
CA TYR A 347 43.38 38.10 -39.67
C TYR A 347 43.96 39.19 -38.78
N VAL A 348 44.76 38.78 -37.81
CA VAL A 348 45.67 39.66 -37.06
C VAL A 348 47.09 39.14 -37.17
N ARG A 349 48.04 40.07 -37.19
CA ARG A 349 49.45 39.80 -36.94
C ARG A 349 49.90 40.61 -35.75
N HIS A 350 50.65 40.01 -34.85
CA HIS A 350 51.18 40.69 -33.66
C HIS A 350 52.68 40.51 -33.53
N SER A 351 53.34 41.48 -32.90
CA SER A 351 54.77 41.45 -32.63
C SER A 351 55.08 41.28 -31.16
N TYR A 352 56.19 40.60 -30.89
CA TYR A 352 56.67 40.34 -29.54
C TYR A 352 58.20 40.22 -29.53
N ASN A 353 58.80 40.25 -28.33
CA ASN A 353 60.26 40.17 -28.18
C ASN A 353 60.77 38.79 -28.61
N ALA A 354 61.89 38.75 -29.34
CA ALA A 354 62.48 37.51 -29.83
C ALA A 354 62.84 36.51 -28.71
N THR A 355 63.09 37.01 -27.49
CA THR A 355 63.36 36.21 -26.28
C THR A 355 62.11 35.79 -25.51
N ALA A 356 60.93 36.29 -25.88
CA ALA A 356 59.66 35.98 -25.23
C ALA A 356 58.85 34.94 -26.03
N THR A 357 57.77 34.44 -25.43
CA THR A 357 56.78 33.57 -26.08
C THR A 357 55.58 34.39 -26.57
N GLY A 358 55.31 34.35 -27.87
CA GLY A 358 54.11 34.95 -28.45
C GLY A 358 52.86 34.16 -28.06
N VAL A 359 51.83 34.86 -27.56
CA VAL A 359 50.51 34.29 -27.25
C VAL A 359 49.45 35.29 -27.67
N LEU A 360 48.41 34.82 -28.35
CA LEU A 360 47.21 35.58 -28.69
C LEU A 360 46.00 34.74 -28.26
N CYS A 361 45.21 35.25 -27.33
CA CYS A 361 44.01 34.57 -26.82
C CYS A 361 42.75 35.20 -27.39
N GLU A 362 41.80 34.36 -27.78
CA GLU A 362 40.41 34.78 -27.98
C GLU A 362 39.72 34.87 -26.61
N GLY A 363 39.42 36.10 -26.18
CA GLY A 363 38.77 36.40 -24.90
C GLY A 363 39.46 37.49 -24.08
N PRO A 364 38.88 37.84 -22.92
CA PRO A 364 39.36 38.93 -22.08
C PRO A 364 40.63 38.61 -21.28
N VAL A 365 41.03 37.34 -21.17
CA VAL A 365 42.10 36.88 -20.27
C VAL A 365 43.19 36.14 -21.05
N LEU A 366 44.46 36.37 -20.71
CA LEU A 366 45.58 35.60 -21.26
C LEU A 366 45.61 34.18 -20.69
N VAL A 367 45.84 33.18 -21.55
CA VAL A 367 46.39 31.91 -21.09
C VAL A 367 47.84 32.10 -20.63
N ASP A 368 48.37 31.14 -19.87
CA ASP A 368 49.76 31.18 -19.43
C ASP A 368 50.70 31.46 -20.61
N SER A 369 51.69 32.34 -20.40
CA SER A 369 52.77 32.63 -21.35
C SER A 369 53.58 31.41 -21.79
N SER A 370 53.45 30.27 -21.10
CA SER A 370 54.03 28.98 -21.48
C SER A 370 53.14 28.12 -22.41
N ALA A 371 51.92 28.58 -22.70
CA ALA A 371 50.89 27.76 -23.32
C ALA A 371 51.14 27.52 -24.82
N THR A 372 51.09 26.27 -25.25
CA THR A 372 51.33 25.86 -26.65
C THR A 372 50.19 26.27 -27.58
N PHE A 373 50.43 26.32 -28.89
CA PHE A 373 49.37 26.54 -29.88
C PHE A 373 48.21 25.55 -29.67
N GLY A 374 46.97 26.05 -29.66
CA GLY A 374 45.76 25.23 -29.43
C GLY A 374 45.47 24.89 -27.97
N SER A 375 46.28 25.35 -27.01
CA SER A 375 45.98 25.19 -25.59
C SER A 375 44.78 26.05 -25.16
N GLN A 376 43.97 25.51 -24.26
CA GLN A 376 42.79 26.15 -23.68
C GLN A 376 42.95 26.21 -22.16
N LYS A 377 42.49 27.29 -21.52
CA LYS A 377 42.42 27.40 -20.06
C LYS A 377 40.98 27.25 -19.60
N ILE A 378 40.70 26.20 -18.84
CA ILE A 378 39.43 26.07 -18.13
C ILE A 378 39.48 27.02 -16.93
N VAL A 379 38.59 28.01 -16.90
CA VAL A 379 38.42 28.89 -15.75
C VAL A 379 37.12 28.48 -15.05
N VAL A 380 37.24 28.03 -13.80
CA VAL A 380 36.09 27.87 -12.90
C VAL A 380 36.12 29.06 -11.96
N THR A 381 35.14 29.96 -12.06
CA THR A 381 35.02 31.07 -11.11
C THR A 381 34.66 30.53 -9.74
N LYS A 382 35.00 31.28 -8.68
CA LYS A 382 34.60 30.93 -7.31
C LYS A 382 33.08 30.72 -7.19
N ALA A 383 32.28 31.55 -7.87
CA ALA A 383 30.82 31.42 -7.88
C ALA A 383 30.34 30.16 -8.63
N GLU A 384 30.93 29.82 -9.77
CA GLU A 384 30.63 28.57 -10.49
C GLU A 384 31.03 27.34 -9.66
N PHE A 385 32.18 27.39 -9.00
CA PHE A 385 32.62 26.34 -8.08
C PHE A 385 31.69 26.21 -6.87
N GLU A 386 31.27 27.32 -6.27
CA GLU A 386 30.33 27.35 -5.15
C GLU A 386 28.94 26.82 -5.56
N ASN A 387 28.47 27.13 -6.77
CA ASN A 387 27.21 26.60 -7.32
C ASN A 387 27.29 25.09 -7.61
N MET A 388 28.41 24.62 -8.18
CA MET A 388 28.65 23.18 -8.39
C MET A 388 28.72 22.43 -7.06
N ILE A 389 29.31 23.03 -6.01
CA ILE A 389 29.26 22.50 -4.65
C ILE A 389 27.83 22.53 -4.11
N GLN A 390 27.06 23.60 -4.33
CA GLN A 390 25.67 23.65 -3.87
C GLN A 390 24.80 22.56 -4.48
N GLU A 391 24.93 22.19 -5.75
CA GLU A 391 24.18 21.05 -6.32
C GLU A 391 24.57 19.70 -5.69
N ILE A 392 25.82 19.55 -5.28
CA ILE A 392 26.31 18.37 -4.53
C ILE A 392 25.79 18.40 -3.08
N VAL A 393 25.75 19.58 -2.46
CA VAL A 393 25.28 19.78 -1.08
C VAL A 393 23.76 19.67 -0.97
N VAL A 394 22.98 20.14 -1.94
CA VAL A 394 21.52 19.99 -2.01
C VAL A 394 21.12 18.51 -2.09
N LYS A 395 21.94 17.63 -2.68
CA LYS A 395 21.76 16.17 -2.60
C LYS A 395 22.07 15.56 -1.22
N THR A 396 22.72 16.33 -0.34
CA THR A 396 23.04 15.93 1.05
C THR A 396 22.25 16.68 2.11
N ASN A 397 21.34 17.57 1.71
CA ASN A 397 20.44 18.25 2.64
C ASN A 397 19.57 17.19 3.31
N THR A 398 19.92 16.86 4.55
CA THR A 398 19.18 15.90 5.34
C THR A 398 17.93 16.65 5.72
N LYS A 399 16.77 16.28 5.17
CA LYS A 399 15.47 16.91 5.49
C LYS A 399 15.19 16.99 7.01
N THR A 400 15.94 16.19 7.76
CA THR A 400 15.98 16.08 9.22
C THR A 400 16.88 17.11 9.92
N GLU A 401 17.66 17.90 9.18
CA GLU A 401 18.62 18.86 9.74
C GLU A 401 17.88 19.92 10.58
N GLY A 402 18.33 20.10 11.83
CA GLY A 402 17.71 21.04 12.77
C GLY A 402 16.38 20.58 13.40
N LYS A 403 15.80 19.47 12.94
CA LYS A 403 14.55 18.91 13.50
C LYS A 403 14.75 18.33 14.90
N SER A 404 13.65 18.12 15.63
CA SER A 404 13.66 17.44 16.93
C SER A 404 13.36 15.94 16.83
N LEU A 405 14.14 15.13 17.55
CA LEU A 405 13.99 13.68 17.66
C LEU A 405 13.59 13.30 19.09
N LEU A 406 12.37 12.80 19.25
CA LEU A 406 11.84 12.33 20.53
C LEU A 406 11.81 10.80 20.53
N ILE A 407 12.42 10.17 21.55
CA ILE A 407 12.64 8.72 21.58
C ILE A 407 12.10 8.13 22.86
N PHE A 408 11.37 7.02 22.73
CA PHE A 408 10.90 6.16 23.81
C PHE A 408 11.48 4.77 23.60
N ALA A 409 12.26 4.27 24.56
CA ALA A 409 13.05 3.07 24.34
C ALA A 409 13.37 2.29 25.63
N ASP A 410 14.00 1.14 25.45
CA ASP A 410 14.61 0.35 26.52
C ASP A 410 16.14 0.55 26.61
N SER A 411 16.83 -0.39 27.25
CA SER A 411 18.28 -0.41 27.42
C SER A 411 19.05 -0.29 26.11
N THR A 412 18.49 -0.80 25.00
CA THR A 412 19.13 -0.79 23.68
C THR A 412 19.10 0.57 23.00
N GLY A 413 18.22 1.47 23.47
CA GLY A 413 18.08 2.83 22.97
C GLY A 413 18.38 3.91 24.00
N GLN A 414 18.70 3.59 25.26
CA GLN A 414 18.93 4.59 26.30
C GLN A 414 20.21 5.40 26.05
N THR A 415 20.08 6.73 25.96
CA THR A 415 21.22 7.67 25.93
C THR A 415 21.16 8.73 27.02
N ALA A 416 20.02 8.90 27.70
CA ALA A 416 19.85 9.84 28.79
C ALA A 416 19.82 9.14 30.15
N ASN A 417 20.24 9.86 31.19
CA ASN A 417 19.96 9.50 32.57
C ASN A 417 18.67 10.19 33.02
N ILE A 418 17.71 9.40 33.51
CA ILE A 418 16.39 9.88 33.93
C ILE A 418 16.15 9.34 35.33
N ALA A 419 15.92 10.25 36.28
CA ALA A 419 15.55 9.88 37.64
C ALA A 419 14.25 9.07 37.63
N ASP A 420 14.12 8.12 38.56
CA ASP A 420 13.02 7.15 38.58
C ASP A 420 11.63 7.81 38.77
N ASP A 421 11.61 9.04 39.29
CA ASP A 421 10.45 9.91 39.46
C ASP A 421 10.30 10.97 38.36
N PHE A 422 11.13 10.90 37.31
CA PHE A 422 11.23 11.89 36.23
C PHE A 422 11.59 13.32 36.66
N SER A 423 12.11 13.52 37.88
CA SER A 423 12.53 14.84 38.38
C SER A 423 13.71 15.44 37.62
N SER A 424 14.53 14.60 36.98
CA SER A 424 15.67 15.02 36.17
C SER A 424 15.80 14.21 34.88
N HIS A 425 16.35 14.87 33.86
CA HIS A 425 16.62 14.32 32.54
C HIS A 425 17.96 14.89 32.04
N VAL A 426 18.95 14.02 31.86
CA VAL A 426 20.32 14.40 31.47
C VAL A 426 20.74 13.60 30.25
N ASP A 427 20.81 14.24 29.10
CA ASP A 427 21.27 13.63 27.85
C ASP A 427 22.77 13.30 27.86
N GLY A 428 23.18 12.39 26.96
CA GLY A 428 24.60 12.05 26.75
C GLY A 428 25.20 11.16 27.82
N TRP A 429 24.39 10.53 28.68
CA TRP A 429 24.83 9.63 29.73
C TRP A 429 25.39 8.30 29.21
N LYS A 430 24.80 7.78 28.13
CA LYS A 430 25.25 6.55 27.47
C LYS A 430 25.31 6.75 25.96
N THR A 431 26.24 6.05 25.32
CA THR A 431 26.29 5.94 23.87
C THR A 431 25.49 4.74 23.42
N ASN A 432 24.50 4.96 22.56
CA ASN A 432 23.67 3.95 21.90
C ASN A 432 23.33 4.43 20.48
N TRP A 433 22.51 3.65 19.74
CA TRP A 433 22.14 4.01 18.37
C TRP A 433 21.64 5.46 18.19
N PRO A 434 20.88 6.07 19.13
CA PRO A 434 20.41 7.44 18.95
C PRO A 434 21.52 8.47 18.88
N THR A 435 22.64 8.23 19.56
CA THR A 435 23.82 9.12 19.54
C THR A 435 24.33 9.27 18.10
N PHE A 436 24.53 8.15 17.42
CA PHE A 436 25.04 8.12 16.04
C PHE A 436 23.99 8.57 15.04
N THR A 437 22.72 8.19 15.24
CA THR A 437 21.61 8.62 14.38
C THR A 437 21.41 10.14 14.44
N LYS A 438 21.52 10.76 15.62
CA LYS A 438 21.44 12.22 15.78
C LYS A 438 22.49 12.92 14.91
N GLU A 439 23.74 12.47 14.99
CA GLU A 439 24.85 13.03 14.22
C GLU A 439 24.65 12.84 12.71
N ALA A 440 24.34 11.60 12.28
CA ALA A 440 24.20 11.26 10.88
C ALA A 440 22.99 11.92 10.19
N LEU A 441 21.94 12.24 10.94
CA LEU A 441 20.75 12.95 10.46
C LEU A 441 20.79 14.46 10.72
N LYS A 442 21.86 14.97 11.35
CA LYS A 442 22.02 16.37 11.76
C LYS A 442 20.82 16.91 12.58
N ILE A 443 20.27 16.07 13.44
CA ILE A 443 19.15 16.41 14.32
C ILE A 443 19.57 17.55 15.26
N GLY A 444 18.76 18.61 15.33
CA GLY A 444 19.05 19.79 16.15
C GLY A 444 18.89 19.51 17.65
N ALA A 445 17.78 18.88 18.03
CA ALA A 445 17.48 18.53 19.42
C ALA A 445 17.07 17.06 19.55
N ILE A 446 17.59 16.36 20.56
CA ILE A 446 17.19 15.00 20.89
C ILE A 446 16.60 15.01 22.30
N TRP A 447 15.49 14.30 22.49
CA TRP A 447 14.88 14.05 23.80
C TRP A 447 14.70 12.55 23.93
N ASN A 448 15.61 11.87 24.63
CA ASN A 448 15.57 10.43 24.76
C ASN A 448 15.05 10.02 26.14
N TYR A 449 13.93 9.32 26.17
CA TYR A 449 13.29 8.83 27.38
C TYR A 449 13.63 7.37 27.74
N GLY A 450 14.52 6.74 26.96
CA GLY A 450 14.84 5.33 27.11
C GLY A 450 15.36 4.97 28.50
N LYS A 451 14.91 3.84 29.03
CA LYS A 451 15.30 3.34 30.36
C LYS A 451 15.61 1.85 30.31
N ASP A 452 16.70 1.47 30.97
CA ASP A 452 17.06 0.07 31.15
C ASP A 452 15.89 -0.78 31.68
N GLY A 453 15.62 -1.92 31.04
CA GLY A 453 14.49 -2.80 31.39
C GLY A 453 13.09 -2.31 30.97
N ALA A 454 12.98 -1.21 30.23
CA ALA A 454 11.67 -0.70 29.82
C ALA A 454 10.92 -1.63 28.84
N GLY A 455 9.60 -1.57 28.86
CA GLY A 455 8.72 -2.29 27.94
C GLY A 455 7.36 -1.60 27.81
N TYR A 456 6.55 -2.09 26.86
CA TYR A 456 5.20 -1.60 26.66
C TYR A 456 4.29 -1.93 27.85
N LYS A 457 4.34 -3.18 28.33
CA LYS A 457 3.46 -3.70 29.38
C LYS A 457 3.79 -3.08 30.73
N GLU A 458 2.76 -2.54 31.36
CA GLU A 458 2.79 -2.17 32.76
C GLU A 458 2.74 -3.44 33.61
N ARG A 459 3.82 -3.72 34.35
CA ARG A 459 3.98 -4.91 35.19
C ARG A 459 4.38 -4.52 36.61
N PRO A 460 3.88 -5.23 37.64
CA PRO A 460 4.34 -5.04 39.01
C PRO A 460 5.87 -5.23 39.11
N GLY A 461 6.51 -4.44 39.98
CA GLY A 461 7.95 -4.54 40.26
C GLY A 461 8.87 -3.77 39.31
N LEU A 462 8.32 -3.12 38.28
CA LEU A 462 9.08 -2.20 37.42
C LEU A 462 8.99 -0.75 37.94
N LEU A 463 10.04 0.02 37.70
CA LEU A 463 10.08 1.46 37.95
C LEU A 463 9.10 2.18 37.02
N GLN A 464 8.56 3.32 37.45
CA GLN A 464 7.65 4.11 36.62
C GLN A 464 8.29 4.53 35.28
N THR A 465 9.59 4.82 35.28
CA THR A 465 10.37 5.12 34.06
C THR A 465 10.53 3.96 33.09
N GLN A 466 10.30 2.72 33.53
CA GLN A 466 10.38 1.51 32.69
C GLN A 466 9.07 1.24 31.94
N TRP A 467 7.99 1.95 32.24
CA TRP A 467 6.77 1.86 31.44
C TRP A 467 6.83 2.90 30.32
N ILE A 468 6.76 2.44 29.07
CA ILE A 468 6.75 3.34 27.89
C ILE A 468 5.58 4.32 27.96
N THR A 469 4.46 3.89 28.55
CA THR A 469 3.29 4.74 28.81
C THR A 469 3.65 5.97 29.66
N ASN A 470 4.48 5.81 30.69
CA ASN A 470 4.93 6.91 31.55
C ASN A 470 6.04 7.74 30.90
N GLN A 471 6.94 7.13 30.13
CA GLN A 471 7.90 7.89 29.33
C GLN A 471 7.17 8.88 28.40
N ILE A 472 6.10 8.41 27.73
CA ILE A 472 5.25 9.24 26.86
C ILE A 472 4.53 10.33 27.66
N ARG A 473 3.90 9.99 28.80
CA ARG A 473 3.23 10.97 29.67
C ARG A 473 4.17 12.08 30.11
N ASP A 474 5.39 11.74 30.52
CA ASP A 474 6.35 12.73 30.98
C ASP A 474 6.85 13.64 29.84
N ALA A 475 7.10 13.09 28.66
CA ALA A 475 7.46 13.90 27.50
C ALA A 475 6.35 14.89 27.13
N ILE A 476 5.09 14.46 27.16
CA ILE A 476 3.93 15.32 26.90
C ILE A 476 3.77 16.38 27.99
N SER A 477 3.85 16.01 29.27
CA SER A 477 3.68 16.96 30.39
C SER A 477 4.75 18.06 30.38
N LYS A 478 5.95 17.74 29.88
CA LYS A 478 7.07 18.68 29.71
C LYS A 478 7.09 19.38 28.34
N ASN A 479 6.05 19.23 27.51
CA ASN A 479 5.94 19.83 26.17
C ASN A 479 7.19 19.59 25.29
N ARG A 480 7.72 18.36 25.28
CA ARG A 480 8.92 18.05 24.49
C ARG A 480 8.61 18.12 22.99
N PRO A 481 9.42 18.80 22.16
CA PRO A 481 9.20 18.84 20.72
C PRO A 481 9.52 17.48 20.08
N GLY A 482 8.72 17.06 19.10
CA GLY A 482 8.95 15.82 18.35
C GLY A 482 8.53 15.93 16.88
N ASP A 483 9.41 16.44 16.01
CA ASP A 483 9.20 16.34 14.56
C ASP A 483 9.32 14.89 14.07
N ILE A 484 10.23 14.14 14.70
CA ILE A 484 10.50 12.73 14.47
C ILE A 484 10.33 12.01 15.80
N ILE A 485 9.44 11.03 15.85
CA ILE A 485 9.14 10.25 17.06
C ILE A 485 9.48 8.79 16.83
N VAL A 486 10.33 8.22 17.68
CA VAL A 486 10.72 6.81 17.61
C VAL A 486 10.29 6.09 18.88
N VAL A 487 9.57 4.98 18.74
CA VAL A 487 9.36 4.01 19.83
C VAL A 487 10.17 2.75 19.51
N ALA A 488 11.19 2.44 20.29
CA ALA A 488 12.12 1.33 20.04
C ALA A 488 12.24 0.44 21.29
N THR A 489 11.34 -0.53 21.41
CA THR A 489 11.24 -1.41 22.59
C THR A 489 10.45 -2.68 22.24
N GLY A 490 10.27 -3.57 23.23
CA GLY A 490 9.51 -4.82 23.13
C GLY A 490 10.26 -6.00 23.72
N THR A 491 11.60 -6.03 23.66
CA THR A 491 12.40 -7.20 24.05
C THR A 491 12.18 -7.65 25.51
N ASN A 492 11.81 -6.70 26.38
CA ASN A 492 11.54 -6.93 27.80
C ASN A 492 10.10 -7.35 28.09
N ASP A 493 9.17 -7.16 27.15
CA ASP A 493 7.75 -7.52 27.31
C ASP A 493 7.55 -9.03 27.33
N GLY A 494 8.51 -9.78 26.79
CA GLY A 494 8.40 -11.22 26.60
C GLY A 494 7.53 -11.58 25.41
N ILE A 495 7.48 -12.87 25.12
CA ILE A 495 6.86 -13.45 23.92
C ILE A 495 5.52 -14.13 24.19
N THR A 496 5.15 -14.24 25.46
CA THR A 496 3.89 -14.80 25.94
C THR A 496 2.93 -13.69 26.37
N ASP A 497 1.64 -13.99 26.41
CA ASP A 497 0.58 -13.07 26.85
C ASP A 497 0.55 -11.75 26.07
N VAL A 498 0.64 -11.84 24.73
CA VAL A 498 0.59 -10.68 23.84
C VAL A 498 -0.82 -10.05 23.76
N GLY A 499 -1.85 -10.80 24.16
CA GLY A 499 -3.25 -10.39 24.04
C GLY A 499 -3.80 -10.60 22.63
N ASP A 500 -4.93 -9.95 22.32
CA ASP A 500 -5.59 -10.03 21.03
C ASP A 500 -5.79 -8.64 20.40
N PHE A 501 -5.61 -8.56 19.07
CA PHE A 501 -5.70 -7.30 18.34
C PHE A 501 -7.14 -6.79 18.29
N ASP A 502 -8.12 -7.66 18.02
CA ASP A 502 -9.52 -7.24 17.85
C ASP A 502 -10.11 -6.80 19.19
N THR A 503 -9.78 -7.50 20.27
CA THR A 503 -10.08 -7.10 21.65
C THR A 503 -9.51 -5.73 21.95
N ALA A 504 -8.21 -5.54 21.67
CA ALA A 504 -7.56 -4.26 21.89
C ALA A 504 -8.26 -3.16 21.11
N MET A 505 -8.65 -3.39 19.85
CA MET A 505 -9.30 -2.43 18.97
C MET A 505 -10.78 -2.15 19.30
N SER A 506 -11.49 -3.10 19.92
CA SER A 506 -12.90 -2.97 20.30
C SER A 506 -13.16 -1.90 21.36
N LYS A 507 -12.14 -1.58 22.17
CA LYS A 507 -12.22 -0.58 23.24
C LYS A 507 -12.26 0.83 22.65
N THR A 508 -13.23 1.64 23.06
CA THR A 508 -13.47 2.96 22.44
C THR A 508 -12.76 4.10 23.14
N LYS A 509 -12.22 3.88 24.35
CA LYS A 509 -11.49 4.89 25.12
C LYS A 509 -10.10 4.41 25.52
N LEU A 510 -9.18 5.36 25.70
CA LEU A 510 -7.81 5.09 26.17
C LEU A 510 -7.80 4.52 27.60
N GLU A 511 -8.70 4.96 28.47
CA GLU A 511 -8.78 4.48 29.86
C GLU A 511 -9.18 3.00 29.97
N ASP A 512 -9.90 2.47 28.98
CA ASP A 512 -10.39 1.09 28.98
C ASP A 512 -9.27 0.07 28.65
N LEU A 513 -8.13 0.53 28.12
CA LEU A 513 -7.02 -0.32 27.69
C LEU A 513 -6.27 -0.91 28.89
N ASP A 514 -6.21 -2.24 28.93
CA ASP A 514 -5.45 -3.01 29.91
C ASP A 514 -3.97 -3.05 29.49
N LYS A 515 -3.20 -2.13 30.05
CA LYS A 515 -1.77 -1.97 29.75
C LYS A 515 -0.91 -3.12 30.29
N THR A 516 -1.49 -4.10 30.98
CA THR A 516 -0.79 -5.35 31.31
C THR A 516 -0.75 -6.32 30.11
N LYS A 517 -1.53 -6.07 29.05
CA LYS A 517 -1.54 -6.83 27.79
C LYS A 517 -0.80 -6.08 26.68
N LEU A 518 0.01 -6.79 25.89
CA LEU A 518 0.92 -6.15 24.94
C LEU A 518 0.19 -5.34 23.85
N TYR A 519 -0.81 -5.93 23.16
CA TYR A 519 -1.56 -5.22 22.12
C TYR A 519 -2.21 -3.93 22.64
N GLU A 520 -2.79 -3.98 23.83
CA GLU A 520 -3.48 -2.86 24.44
C GLU A 520 -2.52 -1.77 24.93
N ALA A 521 -1.37 -2.17 25.50
CA ALA A 521 -0.30 -1.25 25.87
C ALA A 521 0.30 -0.52 24.65
N ILE A 522 0.57 -1.25 23.57
CA ILE A 522 1.06 -0.65 22.31
C ILE A 522 0.00 0.30 21.74
N ARG A 523 -1.28 -0.12 21.72
CA ARG A 523 -2.38 0.72 21.26
C ARG A 523 -2.45 2.02 22.05
N TRP A 524 -2.35 1.94 23.38
CA TRP A 524 -2.35 3.13 24.24
C TRP A 524 -1.21 4.08 23.86
N CYS A 525 0.01 3.56 23.67
CA CYS A 525 1.18 4.35 23.32
C CYS A 525 1.01 5.06 21.98
N TYR A 526 0.64 4.33 20.93
CA TYR A 526 0.57 4.89 19.57
C TYR A 526 -0.60 5.85 19.40
N TRP A 527 -1.74 5.54 20.02
CA TRP A 527 -2.89 6.45 20.03
C TRP A 527 -2.55 7.75 20.75
N THR A 528 -1.99 7.67 21.97
CA THR A 528 -1.62 8.86 22.75
C THR A 528 -0.62 9.74 21.99
N LEU A 529 0.39 9.14 21.37
CA LEU A 529 1.37 9.86 20.57
C LEU A 529 0.74 10.56 19.37
N ARG A 530 -0.13 9.88 18.62
CA ARG A 530 -0.85 10.47 17.47
C ARG A 530 -1.73 11.64 17.87
N GLN A 531 -2.38 11.58 19.03
CA GLN A 531 -3.21 12.68 19.53
C GLN A 531 -2.40 13.92 19.91
N ASN A 532 -1.22 13.73 20.51
CA ASN A 532 -0.45 14.84 21.08
C ASN A 532 0.60 15.41 20.11
N TYR A 533 0.97 14.67 19.07
CA TYR A 533 1.97 15.09 18.07
C TYR A 533 1.43 14.96 16.63
N PRO A 534 0.36 15.70 16.27
CA PRO A 534 -0.37 15.49 15.01
C PRO A 534 0.49 15.69 13.75
N ASN A 535 1.55 16.50 13.82
CA ASN A 535 2.42 16.81 12.68
C ASN A 535 3.72 15.99 12.64
N ALA A 536 3.94 15.10 13.61
CA ALA A 536 5.17 14.32 13.69
C ALA A 536 5.19 13.16 12.69
N MET A 537 6.39 12.76 12.30
CA MET A 537 6.61 11.47 11.64
C MET A 537 6.95 10.41 12.68
N PHE A 538 6.23 9.30 12.63
CA PHE A 538 6.29 8.25 13.65
C PHE A 538 7.00 7.03 13.12
N TYR A 539 7.91 6.50 13.93
CA TYR A 539 8.73 5.33 13.63
C TYR A 539 8.63 4.35 14.79
N VAL A 540 8.66 3.06 14.47
CA VAL A 540 8.79 2.00 15.46
C VAL A 540 10.02 1.15 15.15
N GLY A 541 10.91 1.00 16.12
CA GLY A 541 11.97 -0.01 16.08
C GLY A 541 11.46 -1.30 16.69
N ILE A 542 11.29 -2.35 15.88
CA ILE A 542 11.02 -3.67 16.44
C ILE A 542 12.30 -4.23 17.09
N PRO A 543 12.21 -5.18 18.05
CA PRO A 543 13.40 -5.70 18.73
C PRO A 543 14.46 -6.31 17.80
N LEU A 544 15.73 -6.20 18.20
CA LEU A 544 16.84 -6.93 17.57
C LEU A 544 16.73 -8.44 17.80
N GLN A 545 17.46 -9.22 16.98
CA GLN A 545 17.74 -10.61 17.33
C GLN A 545 18.57 -10.68 18.62
N ARG A 546 18.39 -11.76 19.39
CA ARG A 546 19.07 -12.00 20.67
C ARG A 546 19.29 -13.49 20.90
N THR A 547 20.19 -13.84 21.81
CA THR A 547 20.60 -15.25 22.01
C THR A 547 19.56 -16.11 22.71
N SER A 548 18.78 -15.53 23.64
CA SER A 548 17.86 -16.30 24.49
C SER A 548 16.68 -16.95 23.76
N TYR A 549 16.34 -16.50 22.54
CA TYR A 549 15.32 -17.12 21.70
C TYR A 549 15.53 -16.76 20.22
N SER A 550 15.04 -17.59 19.30
CA SER A 550 15.17 -17.32 17.86
C SER A 550 14.18 -16.24 17.39
N PRO A 551 14.40 -15.64 16.21
CA PRO A 551 13.43 -14.71 15.61
C PRO A 551 12.03 -15.31 15.48
N GLN A 552 11.92 -16.60 15.14
CA GLN A 552 10.63 -17.29 15.00
C GLN A 552 9.88 -17.39 16.33
N VAL A 553 10.60 -17.53 17.44
CA VAL A 553 10.03 -17.55 18.79
C VAL A 553 9.58 -16.14 19.22
N ALA A 554 10.20 -15.09 18.71
CA ALA A 554 9.81 -13.69 18.94
C ALA A 554 8.57 -13.26 18.13
N GLU A 555 8.14 -14.05 17.15
CA GLU A 555 7.13 -13.69 16.15
C GLU A 555 5.81 -13.18 16.75
N PRO A 556 5.23 -13.75 17.83
CA PRO A 556 3.99 -13.23 18.42
C PRO A 556 4.10 -11.77 18.87
N MET A 557 5.22 -11.42 19.51
CA MET A 557 5.52 -10.05 19.96
C MET A 557 5.80 -9.13 18.76
N VAL A 558 6.62 -9.59 17.81
CA VAL A 558 6.97 -8.81 16.61
C VAL A 558 5.72 -8.52 15.77
N THR A 559 4.86 -9.52 15.57
CA THR A 559 3.58 -9.37 14.88
C THR A 559 2.69 -8.35 15.59
N ALA A 560 2.62 -8.39 16.93
CA ALA A 560 1.80 -7.43 17.68
C ALA A 560 2.25 -5.98 17.47
N ILE A 561 3.55 -5.74 17.55
CA ILE A 561 4.16 -4.42 17.32
C ILE A 561 3.91 -3.95 15.88
N LYS A 562 4.20 -4.81 14.88
CA LYS A 562 4.02 -4.47 13.45
C LYS A 562 2.56 -4.21 13.11
N LYS A 563 1.63 -5.05 13.57
CA LYS A 563 0.21 -4.92 13.27
C LYS A 563 -0.36 -3.61 13.81
N MET A 564 -0.02 -3.26 15.06
CA MET A 564 -0.47 -2.00 15.65
C MET A 564 0.22 -0.77 15.02
N ALA A 565 1.49 -0.89 14.65
CA ALA A 565 2.23 0.17 13.99
C ALA A 565 1.62 0.51 12.63
N ASN A 566 1.31 -0.49 11.81
CA ASN A 566 0.63 -0.31 10.53
C ASN A 566 -0.75 0.36 10.73
N TYR A 567 -1.52 -0.06 11.74
CA TYR A 567 -2.82 0.54 12.03
C TYR A 567 -2.72 2.05 12.34
N TYR A 568 -1.73 2.46 13.14
CA TYR A 568 -1.49 3.87 13.47
C TYR A 568 -0.52 4.58 12.50
N ASN A 569 -0.23 3.96 11.35
CA ASN A 569 0.64 4.50 10.30
C ASN A 569 2.06 4.89 10.78
N PHE A 570 2.64 4.09 11.68
CA PHE A 570 4.05 4.21 12.06
C PHE A 570 4.92 3.53 11.00
N ILE A 571 6.04 4.15 10.64
CA ILE A 571 7.03 3.57 9.76
C ILE A 571 7.83 2.54 10.54
N ILE A 572 7.83 1.30 10.08
CA ILE A 572 8.54 0.20 10.75
C ILE A 572 10.02 0.24 10.39
N VAL A 573 10.86 0.27 11.41
CA VAL A 573 12.30 0.03 11.34
C VAL A 573 12.51 -1.43 11.78
N ASP A 574 12.74 -2.32 10.81
CA ASP A 574 12.83 -3.76 11.05
C ASP A 574 14.21 -4.16 11.61
N CYS A 575 14.46 -3.90 12.89
CA CYS A 575 15.76 -4.23 13.49
C CYS A 575 16.01 -5.75 13.56
N MET A 576 14.98 -6.58 13.51
CA MET A 576 15.13 -8.04 13.58
C MET A 576 15.73 -8.62 12.29
N TYR A 577 15.31 -8.11 11.14
CA TYR A 577 15.66 -8.68 9.83
C TYR A 577 16.52 -7.75 8.95
N GLU A 578 16.62 -6.45 9.27
CA GLU A 578 17.38 -5.48 8.45
C GLU A 578 18.60 -4.86 9.16
N SER A 579 18.85 -5.16 10.44
CA SER A 579 19.99 -4.59 11.17
C SER A 579 21.35 -5.18 10.77
N GLY A 580 21.35 -6.38 10.19
CA GLY A 580 22.58 -7.15 9.95
C GLY A 580 23.22 -7.71 11.23
N ILE A 581 22.49 -7.71 12.34
CA ILE A 581 22.83 -8.43 13.57
C ILE A 581 22.13 -9.79 13.52
N VAL A 582 22.92 -10.87 13.64
CA VAL A 582 22.46 -12.24 13.43
C VAL A 582 22.74 -13.05 14.68
N ARG A 583 21.69 -13.60 15.29
CA ARG A 583 21.73 -14.32 16.57
C ARG A 583 22.82 -15.39 16.64
N GLU A 584 23.02 -16.14 15.56
CA GLU A 584 23.95 -17.27 15.49
C GLU A 584 25.42 -16.86 15.68
N PHE A 585 25.74 -15.57 15.59
CA PHE A 585 27.07 -15.03 15.82
C PHE A 585 27.24 -14.42 17.21
N GLU A 586 26.21 -14.49 18.05
CA GLU A 586 26.17 -13.86 19.35
C GLU A 586 26.29 -14.88 20.49
N VAL A 587 26.87 -14.45 21.61
CA VAL A 587 27.15 -15.32 22.76
C VAL A 587 26.22 -14.96 23.92
N GLN A 588 25.54 -15.94 24.50
CA GLN A 588 24.68 -15.69 25.66
C GLN A 588 25.52 -15.35 26.89
N GLY A 589 25.28 -14.19 27.49
CA GLY A 589 26.00 -13.73 28.69
C GLY A 589 27.46 -13.34 28.44
N GLY A 590 27.88 -13.23 27.18
CA GLY A 590 29.25 -12.88 26.82
C GLY A 590 29.34 -12.11 25.49
N PRO A 591 30.54 -11.65 25.12
CA PRO A 591 30.74 -10.84 23.92
C PRO A 591 30.56 -11.69 22.67
N GLY A 592 29.53 -11.39 21.90
CA GLY A 592 29.34 -11.86 20.54
C GLY A 592 29.95 -10.92 19.51
N ARG A 593 29.60 -11.14 18.23
CA ARG A 593 30.08 -10.29 17.12
C ARG A 593 29.55 -8.86 17.25
N ASP A 594 28.25 -8.70 17.45
CA ASP A 594 27.57 -7.41 17.47
C ASP A 594 26.88 -7.11 18.82
N LEU A 595 26.70 -8.10 19.69
CA LEU A 595 26.11 -7.95 21.01
C LEU A 595 27.15 -8.17 22.12
N SER A 596 27.08 -7.43 23.23
CA SER A 596 28.03 -7.53 24.34
C SER A 596 27.74 -8.69 25.30
N ASP A 597 26.48 -9.12 25.35
CA ASP A 597 25.98 -10.16 26.27
C ASP A 597 24.91 -11.05 25.61
N GLY A 598 24.77 -10.95 24.29
CA GLY A 598 23.73 -11.61 23.52
C GLY A 598 22.38 -10.89 23.49
N LEU A 599 22.27 -9.69 24.06
CA LEU A 599 21.10 -8.81 23.98
C LEU A 599 21.45 -7.36 23.61
N HIS A 600 22.43 -6.76 24.30
CA HIS A 600 22.77 -5.35 24.13
C HIS A 600 23.80 -5.14 23.02
N PRO A 601 23.58 -4.20 22.09
CA PRO A 601 24.56 -3.90 21.05
C PRO A 601 25.90 -3.45 21.63
N ASN A 602 27.00 -4.03 21.16
CA ASN A 602 28.36 -3.68 21.58
C ASN A 602 28.85 -2.37 20.92
N ASP A 603 29.95 -1.82 21.46
CA ASP A 603 30.55 -0.56 20.96
C ASP A 603 31.31 -0.71 19.64
N SER A 604 31.83 -1.91 19.34
CA SER A 604 32.65 -2.15 18.16
C SER A 604 31.83 -2.08 16.86
N SER A 605 30.66 -2.71 16.83
CA SER A 605 29.84 -2.81 15.61
C SER A 605 28.34 -2.70 15.84
N GLY A 606 27.80 -3.29 16.91
CA GLY A 606 26.35 -3.44 17.11
C GLY A 606 25.61 -2.11 17.14
N LYS A 607 26.06 -1.16 17.97
CA LYS A 607 25.41 0.16 18.08
C LYS A 607 25.41 0.92 16.75
N LYS A 608 26.49 0.81 15.96
CA LYS A 608 26.61 1.45 14.65
C LYS A 608 25.71 0.80 13.60
N LYS A 609 25.62 -0.53 13.56
CA LYS A 609 24.67 -1.25 12.69
C LYS A 609 23.23 -0.85 12.97
N HIS A 610 22.87 -0.82 14.26
CA HIS A 610 21.54 -0.40 14.69
C HIS A 610 21.25 1.06 14.28
N ALA A 611 22.21 1.97 14.49
CA ALA A 611 22.08 3.37 14.08
C ALA A 611 21.99 3.55 12.56
N ASN A 612 22.77 2.80 11.79
CA ASN A 612 22.76 2.86 10.32
C ASN A 612 21.37 2.50 9.77
N LEU A 613 20.72 1.50 10.37
CA LEU A 613 19.36 1.11 10.00
C LEU A 613 18.36 2.25 10.26
N PHE A 614 18.29 2.78 11.49
CA PHE A 614 17.42 3.92 11.81
C PHE A 614 17.69 5.12 10.93
N THR A 615 18.96 5.46 10.73
CA THR A 615 19.39 6.58 9.89
C THR A 615 18.93 6.39 8.45
N ARG A 616 19.13 5.21 7.86
CA ARG A 616 18.68 4.91 6.49
C ARG A 616 17.17 5.06 6.36
N VAL A 617 16.41 4.46 7.26
CA VAL A 617 14.94 4.47 7.19
C VAL A 617 14.40 5.88 7.36
N ILE A 618 14.83 6.59 8.41
CA ILE A 618 14.37 7.97 8.67
C ILE A 618 14.76 8.89 7.52
N ARG A 619 16.02 8.87 7.07
CA ARG A 619 16.49 9.75 5.98
C ARG A 619 15.69 9.57 4.70
N ASN A 620 15.34 8.33 4.36
CA ASN A 620 14.67 8.01 3.10
C ASN A 620 13.17 8.28 3.13
N THR A 621 12.56 8.25 4.31
CA THR A 621 11.10 8.34 4.47
C THR A 621 10.63 9.66 5.04
N TYR A 622 11.52 10.44 5.66
CA TYR A 622 11.13 11.72 6.24
C TYR A 622 10.73 12.73 5.14
N THR A 623 9.52 13.28 5.28
CA THR A 623 8.91 14.24 4.35
C THR A 623 8.43 15.52 5.03
N GLY A 624 8.66 15.67 6.35
CA GLY A 624 8.23 16.83 7.14
C GLY A 624 9.18 18.03 7.11
#